data_AF-A0A1M7NBN6-F1
#
_entry.id   AF-A0A1M7NBN6-F1
#
_cell.length_a   1.000
_cell.length_b   1.000
_cell.length_c   1.000
_cell.angle_alpha   90.00
_cell.angle_beta   90.00
_cell.angle_gamma   90.00
#
_symmetry.space_group_name_H-M   'P 1'
#
loop_
_entity.id
_entity.type
_entity.pdbx_description
1 polymer ?
#
loop_
_entity_poly.entity_id
_entity_poly.type
_entity_poly.pdbx_seq_one_letter_code
_entity_poly.pdbx_strand_id
1 'polypeptide(L)'
;MKKSNETDDLNETIALLEYRQKQELRILKEQFEVTYDSLKPLNIIKKAFNDMTTSSELKGNLINNVIGMSTGYLTKKLLLGSSHNPFKRILGNVLQFVITNVVTKHTDAGKPAELLE
;
A
#
# COMPACT_ATOMS: atom_id res chain seq x y z
N MET A 1 35.55 62.00 -12.81
CA MET A 1 35.29 60.58 -12.50
C MET A 1 36.55 60.03 -11.86
N LYS A 2 36.49 59.58 -10.60
CA LYS A 2 37.68 59.12 -9.86
C LYS A 2 38.10 57.76 -10.44
N LYS A 3 39.32 57.67 -10.98
CA LYS A 3 39.87 56.45 -11.58
C LYS A 3 40.09 55.46 -10.43
N SER A 4 39.29 54.41 -10.34
CA SER A 4 39.49 53.34 -9.34
C SER A 4 40.91 52.79 -9.53
N ASN A 5 41.66 52.71 -8.44
CA ASN A 5 42.98 52.11 -8.41
C ASN A 5 42.83 50.58 -8.58
N GLU A 6 43.74 49.90 -9.29
CA GLU A 6 43.75 48.43 -9.40
C GLU A 6 43.69 47.72 -8.03
N THR A 7 44.24 48.35 -6.98
CA THR A 7 44.13 47.86 -5.60
C THR A 7 42.71 47.97 -5.03
N ASP A 8 41.94 49.00 -5.39
CA ASP A 8 40.56 49.17 -4.92
C ASP A 8 39.64 48.10 -5.55
N ASP A 9 39.82 47.84 -6.85
CA ASP A 9 39.10 46.77 -7.58
C ASP A 9 39.42 45.36 -7.05
N LEU A 10 40.71 45.12 -6.72
CA LEU A 10 41.13 43.87 -6.10
C LEU A 10 40.47 43.67 -4.72
N ASN A 11 40.43 44.70 -3.89
CA ASN A 11 39.83 44.64 -2.56
C ASN A 11 38.30 44.43 -2.63
N GLU A 12 37.62 45.09 -3.57
CA GLU A 12 36.19 44.88 -3.80
C GLU A 12 35.91 43.44 -4.26
N THR A 13 36.74 42.91 -5.16
CA THR A 13 36.64 41.53 -5.62
C THR A 13 36.86 40.54 -4.48
N ILE A 14 37.87 40.75 -3.63
CA ILE A 14 38.12 39.92 -2.44
C ILE A 14 36.91 39.93 -1.51
N ALA A 15 36.37 41.11 -1.19
CA ALA A 15 35.20 41.22 -0.32
C ALA A 15 33.98 40.49 -0.89
N LEU A 16 33.76 40.59 -2.21
CA LEU A 16 32.68 39.89 -2.91
C LEU A 16 32.88 38.37 -2.89
N LEU A 17 34.11 37.89 -3.10
CA LEU A 17 34.43 36.46 -3.05
C LEU A 17 34.29 35.89 -1.64
N GLU A 18 34.74 36.60 -0.61
CA GLU A 18 34.56 36.20 0.79
C GLU A 18 33.08 36.13 1.16
N TYR A 19 32.28 37.10 0.70
CA TYR A 19 30.84 37.08 0.91
C TYR A 19 30.19 35.86 0.23
N ARG A 20 30.54 35.58 -1.03
CA ARG A 20 30.05 34.39 -1.74
C ARG A 20 30.45 33.10 -1.04
N GLN A 21 31.72 32.98 -0.64
CA GLN A 21 32.21 31.79 0.06
C GLN A 21 31.44 31.55 1.36
N LYS A 22 31.17 32.60 2.15
CA LYS A 22 30.36 32.49 3.38
C LYS A 22 28.93 32.05 3.09
N GLN A 23 28.31 32.57 2.03
CA GLN A 23 26.97 32.19 1.62
C GLN A 23 26.91 30.74 1.14
N GLU A 24 27.85 30.32 0.29
CA GLU A 24 27.94 28.95 -0.22
C GLU A 24 28.17 27.95 0.92
N LEU A 25 29.03 28.28 1.88
CA LEU A 25 29.28 27.45 3.04
C LEU A 25 28.03 27.33 3.94
N ARG A 26 27.24 28.39 4.07
CA ARG A 26 25.95 28.35 4.78
C ARG A 26 24.97 27.40 4.07
N ILE A 27 24.78 27.57 2.77
CA ILE A 27 23.90 26.71 1.96
C ILE A 27 24.34 25.25 2.05
N LEU A 28 25.65 24.99 1.96
CA LEU A 28 26.19 23.64 2.06
C LEU A 28 25.87 22.99 3.41
N LYS A 29 26.00 23.73 4.51
CA LYS A 29 25.63 23.25 5.85
C LYS A 29 24.13 22.93 5.96
N GLU A 30 23.28 23.81 5.45
CA GLU A 30 21.83 23.60 5.43
C GLU A 30 21.46 22.36 4.60
N GLN A 31 22.04 22.21 3.40
CA GLN A 31 21.84 21.04 2.55
C GLN A 31 22.38 19.76 3.20
N PHE A 32 23.51 19.84 3.90
CA PHE A 32 24.07 18.70 4.62
C PHE A 32 23.13 18.22 5.73
N GLU A 33 22.59 19.12 6.56
CA GLU A 33 21.63 18.75 7.61
C GLU A 33 20.36 18.13 7.02
N VAL A 34 19.79 18.73 5.98
CA VAL A 34 18.60 18.18 5.30
C VAL A 34 18.90 16.80 4.71
N THR A 35 20.05 16.64 4.05
CA THR A 35 20.44 15.36 3.45
C THR A 35 20.66 14.32 4.54
N TYR A 36 21.40 14.66 5.61
CA TYR A 36 21.63 13.78 6.75
C TYR A 36 20.32 13.33 7.38
N ASP A 37 19.39 14.25 7.61
CA ASP A 37 18.07 13.95 8.12
C ASP A 37 17.28 13.06 7.15
N SER A 38 17.34 13.30 5.85
CA SER A 38 16.66 12.47 4.85
C SER A 38 17.19 11.02 4.79
N LEU A 39 18.47 10.83 5.11
CA LEU A 39 19.14 9.52 5.15
C LEU A 39 18.91 8.78 6.47
N LYS A 40 18.31 9.41 7.49
CA LYS A 40 17.91 8.71 8.72
C LYS A 40 16.93 7.59 8.36
N PRO A 41 17.11 6.35 8.86
CA PRO A 41 16.26 5.22 8.51
C PRO A 41 14.76 5.49 8.70
N LEU A 42 14.40 6.21 9.76
CA LEU A 42 13.00 6.61 10.02
C LEU A 42 12.40 7.45 8.89
N ASN A 43 13.17 8.40 8.34
CA ASN A 43 12.71 9.26 7.26
C ASN A 43 12.67 8.52 5.92
N ILE A 44 13.58 7.58 5.68
CA ILE A 44 13.54 6.68 4.53
C ILE A 44 12.27 5.83 4.56
N ILE A 45 11.96 5.20 5.71
CA ILE A 45 10.74 4.39 5.87
C ILE A 45 9.50 5.26 5.71
N LYS A 46 9.48 6.45 6.31
CA LYS A 46 8.36 7.41 6.19
C LYS A 46 8.15 7.81 4.74
N LYS A 47 9.21 8.09 3.99
CA LYS A 47 9.16 8.43 2.56
C LYS A 47 8.65 7.25 1.74
N ALA A 48 9.20 6.06 1.93
CA ALA A 48 8.77 4.85 1.24
C ALA A 48 7.29 4.50 1.52
N PHE A 49 6.83 4.65 2.76
CA PHE A 49 5.43 4.45 3.12
C PHE A 49 4.53 5.51 2.48
N ASN A 50 4.93 6.79 2.52
CA ASN A 50 4.16 7.85 1.88
C ASN A 50 4.07 7.64 0.36
N ASP A 51 5.18 7.32 -0.30
CA ASP A 51 5.24 7.02 -1.74
C ASP A 51 4.39 5.79 -2.09
N MET A 52 4.40 4.75 -1.25
CA MET A 52 3.55 3.57 -1.42
C MET A 52 2.07 3.88 -1.27
N THR A 53 1.70 4.76 -0.32
CA THR A 53 0.30 5.11 -0.07
C THR A 53 -0.24 6.19 -1.01
N THR A 54 0.62 6.95 -1.68
CA THR A 54 0.22 8.02 -2.61
C THR A 54 0.19 7.57 -4.07
N SER A 55 0.94 6.53 -4.46
CA SER A 55 0.84 6.00 -5.82
C SER A 55 -0.47 5.23 -6.04
N SER A 56 -1.23 5.64 -7.06
CA SER A 56 -2.54 5.05 -7.38
C SER A 56 -2.45 3.57 -7.76
N GLU A 57 -1.33 3.16 -8.37
CA GLU A 57 -1.07 1.77 -8.77
C GLU A 57 -0.80 0.86 -7.55
N LEU A 58 -0.07 1.33 -6.54
CA LEU A 58 0.21 0.52 -5.36
C LEU A 58 -0.99 0.42 -4.42
N LYS A 59 -1.86 1.45 -4.33
CA LYS A 59 -3.14 1.32 -3.61
C LYS A 59 -3.95 0.15 -4.15
N GLY A 60 -4.09 0.03 -5.47
CA GLY A 60 -4.82 -1.06 -6.12
C GLY A 60 -4.21 -2.43 -5.81
N ASN A 61 -2.89 -2.56 -5.92
CA ASN A 61 -2.17 -3.81 -5.66
C ASN A 61 -2.18 -4.20 -4.17
N LEU A 62 -2.10 -3.24 -3.25
CA LEU A 62 -2.14 -3.50 -1.81
C LEU A 62 -3.54 -3.93 -1.36
N ILE A 63 -4.59 -3.27 -1.85
CA ILE A 63 -5.99 -3.67 -1.61
C ILE A 63 -6.24 -5.07 -2.15
N ASN A 64 -5.83 -5.36 -3.38
CA ASN A 64 -5.98 -6.69 -3.97
C ASN A 64 -5.20 -7.77 -3.22
N ASN A 65 -3.99 -7.49 -2.73
CA ASN A 65 -3.22 -8.43 -1.92
C ASN A 65 -3.85 -8.67 -0.54
N VAL A 66 -4.32 -7.63 0.14
CA VAL A 66 -5.01 -7.77 1.45
C VAL A 66 -6.31 -8.56 1.28
N ILE A 67 -7.09 -8.29 0.23
CA ILE A 67 -8.28 -9.07 -0.11
C ILE A 67 -7.89 -10.51 -0.45
N GLY A 68 -6.87 -10.75 -1.27
CA GLY A 68 -6.41 -12.09 -1.64
C GLY A 68 -5.91 -12.91 -0.44
N MET A 69 -5.15 -12.29 0.46
CA MET A 69 -4.64 -12.92 1.69
C MET A 69 -5.76 -13.22 2.68
N SER A 70 -6.66 -12.25 2.92
CA SER A 70 -7.80 -12.45 3.83
C SER A 70 -8.78 -13.48 3.29
N THR A 71 -9.10 -13.41 1.99
CA THR A 71 -9.98 -14.38 1.32
C THR A 71 -9.34 -15.76 1.29
N GLY A 72 -8.04 -15.89 1.00
CA GLY A 72 -7.33 -17.16 1.03
C GLY A 72 -7.24 -17.76 2.44
N TYR A 73 -7.00 -16.93 3.47
CA TYR A 73 -6.99 -17.36 4.86
C TYR A 73 -8.38 -17.77 5.36
N LEU A 74 -9.42 -16.99 5.05
CA LEU A 74 -10.81 -17.33 5.35
C LEU A 74 -11.22 -18.62 4.64
N THR A 75 -10.87 -18.77 3.35
CA THR A 75 -11.13 -19.99 2.57
C THR A 75 -10.42 -21.19 3.18
N LYS A 76 -9.14 -21.07 3.54
CA LYS A 76 -8.40 -22.16 4.21
C LYS A 76 -9.03 -22.52 5.55
N LYS A 77 -9.46 -21.52 6.33
CA LYS A 77 -10.09 -21.73 7.64
C LYS A 77 -11.50 -22.32 7.54
N LEU A 78 -12.28 -21.92 6.54
CA LEU A 78 -13.65 -22.35 6.31
C LEU A 78 -13.75 -23.67 5.55
N LEU A 79 -12.83 -23.98 4.63
CA LEU A 79 -12.85 -25.22 3.83
C LEU A 79 -11.94 -26.30 4.44
N LEU A 80 -10.67 -25.99 4.71
CA LEU A 80 -9.65 -26.98 5.10
C LEU A 80 -9.48 -27.15 6.62
N GLY A 81 -10.02 -26.26 7.45
CA GLY A 81 -9.92 -26.37 8.91
C GLY A 81 -10.76 -27.52 9.50
N SER A 82 -10.13 -28.43 10.25
CA SER A 82 -10.76 -29.52 11.03
C SER A 82 -11.40 -29.01 12.35
N SER A 83 -12.07 -27.86 12.31
CA SER A 83 -12.70 -27.31 13.50
C SER A 83 -14.22 -27.43 13.38
N HIS A 84 -14.87 -27.79 14.49
CA HIS A 84 -16.30 -27.98 14.74
C HIS A 84 -17.13 -26.68 14.57
N ASN A 85 -16.79 -25.87 13.57
CA ASN A 85 -17.13 -24.46 13.46
C ASN A 85 -18.55 -24.32 12.85
N PRO A 86 -19.50 -23.62 13.51
CA PRO A 86 -20.89 -23.48 13.07
C PRO A 86 -21.06 -22.93 11.64
N PHE A 87 -20.08 -22.18 11.14
CA PHE A 87 -20.08 -21.67 9.77
C PHE A 87 -20.09 -22.76 8.69
N LYS A 88 -19.36 -23.87 8.87
CA LYS A 88 -19.40 -25.01 7.92
C LYS A 88 -20.80 -25.63 7.85
N ARG A 89 -21.48 -25.73 9.00
CA ARG A 89 -22.83 -26.28 9.09
C ARG A 89 -23.84 -25.39 8.37
N ILE A 90 -23.72 -24.07 8.53
CA ILE A 90 -24.58 -23.10 7.83
C ILE A 90 -24.35 -23.19 6.32
N LEU A 91 -23.09 -23.17 5.87
CA LEU A 91 -22.75 -23.28 4.45
C LEU A 91 -23.22 -24.62 3.84
N GLY A 92 -23.03 -25.72 4.56
CA GLY A 92 -23.51 -27.05 4.14
C GLY A 92 -25.03 -27.12 4.02
N ASN A 93 -25.77 -26.57 5.00
CA ASN A 93 -27.23 -26.51 4.96
C ASN A 93 -27.74 -25.64 3.80
N VAL A 94 -27.09 -24.51 3.52
CA VAL A 94 -27.44 -23.65 2.38
C VAL A 94 -27.17 -24.38 1.06
N LEU A 95 -26.01 -25.04 0.93
CA LEU A 95 -25.70 -25.84 -0.26
C LEU A 95 -26.73 -26.95 -0.47
N GLN A 96 -27.05 -27.67 0.59
CA GLN A 96 -28.04 -28.74 0.57
C GLN A 96 -29.42 -28.20 0.18
N PHE A 97 -29.85 -27.07 0.75
CA PHE A 97 -31.11 -26.43 0.41
C PHE A 97 -31.16 -26.04 -1.08
N VAL A 98 -30.09 -25.48 -1.64
CA VAL A 98 -30.03 -25.13 -3.08
C VAL A 98 -30.09 -26.38 -3.95
N ILE A 99 -29.28 -27.41 -3.64
CA ILE A 99 -29.27 -28.67 -4.40
C ILE A 99 -30.65 -29.33 -4.34
N THR A 100 -31.25 -29.43 -3.15
CA THR A 100 -32.58 -30.00 -2.96
C THR A 100 -33.61 -29.21 -3.76
N ASN A 101 -33.62 -27.88 -3.69
CA ASN A 101 -34.59 -27.05 -4.40
C ASN A 101 -34.44 -27.13 -5.93
N VAL A 102 -33.21 -27.36 -6.43
CA VAL A 102 -32.95 -27.59 -7.87
C VAL A 102 -33.41 -28.99 -8.28
N VAL A 103 -33.05 -30.02 -7.52
CA VAL A 103 -33.45 -31.41 -7.81
C VAL A 103 -34.97 -31.55 -7.73
N THR A 104 -35.63 -31.04 -6.70
CA THR A 104 -37.11 -31.11 -6.57
C THR A 104 -37.81 -30.39 -7.71
N LYS A 105 -37.27 -29.26 -8.20
CA LYS A 105 -37.80 -28.56 -9.38
C LYS A 105 -37.65 -29.35 -10.68
N HIS A 106 -36.72 -30.29 -10.75
CA HIS A 106 -36.53 -31.19 -11.90
C HIS A 106 -37.18 -32.57 -11.72
N THR A 107 -37.57 -32.95 -10.50
CA THR A 107 -38.19 -34.25 -10.19
C THR A 107 -39.72 -34.20 -10.15
N ASP A 108 -40.35 -33.02 -10.17
CA ASP A 108 -41.83 -32.87 -10.27
C ASP A 108 -42.43 -33.20 -11.66
N ALA A 109 -41.66 -33.80 -12.56
CA ALA A 109 -42.13 -34.31 -13.85
C ALA A 109 -42.23 -35.85 -13.91
N GLY A 110 -42.43 -36.54 -12.77
CA GLY A 110 -42.47 -38.00 -12.73
C GLY A 110 -43.42 -38.58 -11.68
N LYS A 111 -44.73 -38.39 -11.90
CA LYS A 111 -45.94 -39.09 -11.40
C LYS A 111 -45.93 -39.87 -10.07
N PRO A 112 -47.02 -39.75 -9.28
CA PRO A 112 -47.29 -40.57 -8.11
C PRO A 112 -47.58 -42.02 -8.53
N ALA A 113 -46.94 -42.98 -7.87
CA ALA A 113 -47.37 -44.37 -7.88
C ALA A 113 -47.88 -44.71 -6.48
N GLU A 114 -49.20 -44.57 -6.31
CA GLU A 114 -49.97 -45.55 -5.53
C GLU A 114 -49.59 -46.95 -6.02
N LEU A 115 -49.31 -47.86 -5.08
CA LEU A 115 -49.72 -49.27 -5.00
C LEU A 115 -49.23 -49.71 -3.61
N LEU A 116 -50.02 -49.58 -2.54
CA LEU A 116 -51.03 -50.55 -2.06
C LEU A 116 -50.55 -52.02 -2.07
N GLU A 117 -50.70 -52.60 -0.88
CA GLU A 117 -50.52 -54.00 -0.41
C GLU A 117 -49.10 -54.50 -0.10
#